data_AF-A0A7S1F0Q5-F1
#
_entry.id   AF-A0A7S1F0Q5-F1
#
_cell.length_a   1.000
_cell.length_b   1.000
_cell.length_c   1.000
_cell.angle_alpha   90.00
_cell.angle_beta   90.00
_cell.angle_gamma   90.00
#
_symmetry.space_group_name_H-M   'P 1'
#
loop_
_entity.id
_entity.type
_entity.pdbx_description
1 polymer ?
#
loop_
_entity_poly.entity_id
_entity_poly.type
_entity_poly.pdbx_seq_one_letter_code
_entity_poly.pdbx_strand_id
1 'polypeptide(L)'
;DQLNQYDTSGQNLVQDSDCQCNYHFNQDWSQWVDLFAQNKDFSHLDFHADQGICWVSNIRDMINMQNWLFWKWVAGDWQQTQGTFSGTDPRDYMGWNEIPVTRTSVMDPTNWDGFVIKLPANLCGNGGGDDFITCLGTRMLKRLETLIGRYVDNGYLMSGEDNAASRPGSYAVVAREWQDGSGNWFRWFFCESWDGPNNLYGLRFVEKTPTNTLGCC
;
A
#
# COMPACT_ATOMS: atom_id res chain seq x y z
N ASP A 1 19.05 3.41 19.98
CA ASP A 1 19.18 1.96 19.76
C ASP A 1 19.33 1.71 18.28
N GLN A 2 20.42 1.08 17.86
CA GLN A 2 20.78 0.86 16.46
C GLN A 2 21.22 -0.59 16.31
N LEU A 3 20.80 -1.25 15.24
CA LEU A 3 21.32 -2.57 14.88
C LEU A 3 22.71 -2.42 14.25
N ASN A 4 23.72 -2.31 15.09
CA ASN A 4 25.12 -2.37 14.66
C ASN A 4 25.55 -3.84 14.54
N GLN A 5 25.10 -4.50 13.49
CA GLN A 5 25.35 -5.91 13.24
C GLN A 5 26.20 -6.06 11.97
N TYR A 6 27.17 -6.96 12.07
CA TYR A 6 28.10 -7.26 11.00
C TYR A 6 27.82 -8.66 10.44
N ASP A 7 27.90 -8.80 9.12
CA ASP A 7 27.91 -10.12 8.50
C ASP A 7 29.24 -10.86 8.76
N THR A 8 29.36 -12.08 8.23
CA THR A 8 30.57 -12.90 8.38
C THR A 8 31.81 -12.32 7.71
N SER A 9 31.64 -11.35 6.80
CA SER A 9 32.72 -10.63 6.13
C SER A 9 33.11 -9.32 6.84
N GLY A 10 32.40 -8.96 7.91
CA GLY A 10 32.60 -7.71 8.64
C GLY A 10 31.85 -6.52 8.04
N GLN A 11 30.85 -6.75 7.19
CA GLN A 11 30.02 -5.69 6.61
C GLN A 11 28.88 -5.32 7.56
N ASN A 12 28.76 -4.03 7.89
CA ASN A 12 27.70 -3.53 8.76
C ASN A 12 26.34 -3.42 8.03
N LEU A 13 25.24 -3.68 8.73
CA LEU A 13 23.87 -3.45 8.26
C LEU A 13 23.54 -1.95 8.05
N VAL A 14 24.20 -1.05 8.77
CA VAL A 14 24.04 0.40 8.65
C VAL A 14 25.29 1.06 8.06
N GLN A 15 25.08 2.12 7.29
CA GLN A 15 26.16 2.92 6.67
C GLN A 15 26.70 3.97 7.64
N ASP A 16 25.84 4.60 8.43
CA ASP A 16 26.17 5.75 9.27
C ASP A 16 25.28 5.87 10.52
N SER A 17 25.56 6.89 11.34
CA SER A 17 24.86 7.16 12.59
C SER A 17 23.43 7.64 12.41
N ASP A 18 23.03 8.03 11.19
CA ASP A 18 21.66 8.46 10.88
C ASP A 18 20.78 7.26 10.50
N CYS A 19 21.27 6.03 10.72
CA CYS A 19 20.59 4.78 10.40
C CYS A 19 20.32 4.61 8.90
N GLN A 20 21.15 5.18 8.01
CA GLN A 20 21.06 4.85 6.60
C GLN A 20 21.43 3.38 6.40
N CYS A 21 20.65 2.65 5.59
CA CYS A 21 21.01 1.27 5.25
C CYS A 21 22.33 1.22 4.50
N ASN A 22 23.11 0.18 4.78
CA ASN A 22 24.30 -0.08 4.00
C ASN A 22 23.93 -0.58 2.60
N TYR A 23 24.31 0.18 1.58
CA TYR A 23 23.98 -0.12 0.20
C TYR A 23 24.76 -1.31 -0.41
N HIS A 24 25.59 -2.00 0.38
CA HIS A 24 26.19 -3.28 -0.01
C HIS A 24 25.13 -4.32 -0.42
N PHE A 25 23.96 -4.30 0.24
CA PHE A 25 22.86 -5.23 -0.02
C PHE A 25 21.81 -4.69 -1.00
N ASN A 26 22.08 -3.57 -1.69
CA ASN A 26 21.06 -2.90 -2.52
C ASN A 26 20.61 -3.69 -3.76
N GLN A 27 21.39 -4.69 -4.18
CA GLN A 27 20.99 -5.61 -5.25
C GLN A 27 20.00 -6.66 -4.75
N ASP A 28 19.99 -6.93 -3.45
CA ASP A 28 19.23 -8.00 -2.82
C ASP A 28 19.04 -7.73 -1.32
N TRP A 29 17.99 -6.98 -0.98
CA TRP A 29 17.68 -6.64 0.41
C TRP A 29 17.27 -7.85 1.25
N SER A 30 17.06 -9.03 0.65
CA SER A 30 16.81 -10.27 1.39
C SER A 30 17.95 -10.59 2.36
N GLN A 31 19.19 -10.32 1.96
CA GLN A 31 20.39 -10.60 2.76
C GLN A 31 20.44 -9.73 4.01
N TRP A 32 20.06 -8.46 3.87
CA TRP A 32 19.94 -7.55 5.00
C TRP A 32 18.85 -8.04 5.98
N VAL A 33 17.68 -8.40 5.44
CA VAL A 33 16.55 -8.87 6.25
C VAL A 33 16.86 -10.21 6.93
N ASP A 34 17.61 -11.10 6.27
CA ASP A 34 18.05 -12.37 6.85
C ASP A 34 18.95 -12.16 8.06
N LEU A 35 19.91 -11.24 7.95
CA LEU A 35 20.80 -10.89 9.06
C LEU A 35 20.01 -10.24 10.22
N PHE A 36 19.05 -9.37 9.90
CA PHE A 36 18.13 -8.80 10.87
C PHE A 36 17.31 -9.88 11.60
N ALA A 37 16.68 -10.79 10.86
CA ALA A 37 15.81 -11.83 11.42
C ALA A 37 16.59 -12.82 12.31
N GLN A 38 17.84 -13.13 11.96
CA GLN A 38 18.73 -13.97 12.76
C GLN A 38 19.17 -13.33 14.09
N ASN A 39 19.01 -12.01 14.23
CA ASN A 39 19.38 -11.30 15.45
C ASN A 39 18.33 -11.44 16.54
N LYS A 40 18.46 -12.52 17.30
CA LYS A 40 17.55 -12.88 18.38
C LYS A 40 17.56 -11.89 19.55
N ASP A 41 18.48 -10.92 19.63
CA ASP A 41 18.41 -9.90 20.68
C ASP A 41 17.37 -8.82 20.37
N PHE A 42 16.93 -8.72 19.09
CA PHE A 42 16.04 -7.66 18.62
C PHE A 42 14.84 -8.16 17.80
N SER A 43 14.95 -9.29 17.10
CA SER A 43 13.90 -9.78 16.19
C SER A 43 12.69 -10.45 16.88
N HIS A 44 12.69 -10.55 18.21
CA HIS A 44 11.70 -11.31 18.98
C HIS A 44 10.71 -10.46 19.79
N LEU A 45 10.71 -9.13 19.60
CA LEU A 45 9.88 -8.18 20.37
C LEU A 45 9.11 -7.26 19.40
N ASP A 46 7.87 -6.92 19.75
CA ASP A 46 7.06 -5.98 18.95
C ASP A 46 7.75 -4.61 18.80
N PHE A 47 7.58 -4.00 17.63
CA PHE A 47 8.09 -2.65 17.28
C PHE A 47 9.63 -2.50 17.22
N HIS A 48 10.42 -3.58 17.36
CA HIS A 48 11.88 -3.45 17.24
C HIS A 48 12.35 -3.25 15.80
N ALA A 49 11.59 -3.66 14.79
CA ALA A 49 11.81 -3.19 13.42
C ALA A 49 11.71 -1.66 13.37
N ASP A 50 10.70 -1.06 13.99
CA ASP A 50 10.55 0.41 14.06
C ASP A 50 11.75 1.10 14.77
N GLN A 51 12.40 0.42 15.71
CA GLN A 51 13.56 0.95 16.44
C GLN A 51 14.90 0.68 15.76
N GLY A 52 15.03 -0.43 15.03
CA GLY A 52 16.31 -0.96 14.56
C GLY A 52 16.47 -1.00 13.05
N ILE A 53 15.39 -0.80 12.27
CA ILE A 53 15.46 -0.78 10.81
C ILE A 53 16.18 0.49 10.33
N CYS A 54 16.97 0.32 9.29
CA CYS A 54 17.63 1.42 8.62
C CYS A 54 16.71 2.02 7.54
N TRP A 55 16.95 3.28 7.15
CA TRP A 55 16.21 3.91 6.05
C TRP A 55 16.93 3.74 4.71
N VAL A 56 16.14 3.70 3.63
CA VAL A 56 16.60 3.65 2.24
C VAL A 56 16.15 4.88 1.47
N SER A 57 16.94 5.33 0.50
CA SER A 57 16.66 6.49 -0.36
C SER A 57 15.88 6.16 -1.64
N ASN A 58 15.51 4.90 -1.86
CA ASN A 58 14.82 4.45 -3.06
C ASN A 58 13.55 3.66 -2.70
N ILE A 59 12.43 4.00 -3.35
CA ILE A 59 11.15 3.34 -3.08
C ILE A 59 11.15 1.85 -3.45
N ARG A 60 11.93 1.44 -4.46
CA ARG A 60 12.06 0.02 -4.85
C ARG A 60 12.84 -0.77 -3.80
N ASP A 61 13.83 -0.15 -3.18
CA ASP A 61 14.58 -0.74 -2.06
C ASP A 61 13.63 -0.97 -0.87
N MET A 62 12.83 0.05 -0.53
CA MET A 62 11.85 -0.04 0.56
C MET A 62 10.81 -1.14 0.28
N ILE A 63 10.27 -1.22 -0.93
CA ILE A 63 9.33 -2.28 -1.33
C ILE A 63 10.00 -3.66 -1.22
N ASN A 64 11.23 -3.80 -1.72
CA ASN A 64 11.95 -5.07 -1.68
C ASN A 64 12.18 -5.53 -0.23
N MET A 65 12.70 -4.64 0.62
CA MET A 65 12.94 -4.90 2.03
C MET A 65 11.65 -5.26 2.77
N GLN A 66 10.55 -4.54 2.56
CA GLN A 66 9.26 -4.81 3.19
C GLN A 66 8.65 -6.15 2.75
N ASN A 67 8.74 -6.48 1.46
CA ASN A 67 8.31 -7.79 0.97
C ASN A 67 9.10 -8.92 1.65
N TRP A 68 10.41 -8.75 1.83
CA TRP A 68 11.22 -9.74 2.53
C TRP A 68 10.89 -9.85 4.02
N LEU A 69 10.66 -8.73 4.71
CA LEU A 69 10.20 -8.73 6.10
C LEU A 69 8.89 -9.54 6.25
N PHE A 70 7.95 -9.31 5.34
CA PHE A 70 6.70 -10.08 5.25
C PHE A 70 6.96 -11.59 5.08
N TRP A 71 7.79 -11.98 4.09
CA TRP A 71 8.06 -13.40 3.86
C TRP A 71 8.78 -14.08 5.02
N LYS A 72 9.64 -13.35 5.75
CA LYS A 72 10.31 -13.87 6.95
C LYS A 72 9.36 -14.08 8.11
N TRP A 73 8.36 -13.22 8.24
CA TRP A 73 7.27 -13.43 9.19
C TRP A 73 6.40 -14.63 8.80
N VAL A 74 6.01 -14.75 7.53
CA VAL A 74 5.26 -15.92 7.03
C VAL A 74 6.03 -17.23 7.27
N ALA A 75 7.36 -17.21 7.14
CA ALA A 75 8.23 -18.35 7.43
C ALA A 75 8.39 -18.65 8.93
N GLY A 76 8.01 -17.71 9.81
CA GLY A 76 8.18 -17.82 11.25
C GLY A 76 9.60 -17.52 11.75
N ASP A 77 10.45 -16.91 10.92
CA ASP A 77 11.83 -16.54 11.26
C ASP A 77 11.88 -15.45 12.34
N TRP A 78 10.83 -14.64 12.42
CA TRP A 78 10.59 -13.72 13.52
C TRP A 78 9.09 -13.66 13.83
N GLN A 79 8.77 -13.38 15.09
CA GLN A 79 7.40 -13.46 15.61
C GLN A 79 7.06 -12.15 16.31
N GLN A 80 5.85 -11.65 16.07
CA GLN A 80 5.29 -10.61 16.92
C GLN A 80 5.12 -11.16 18.34
N THR A 81 5.44 -10.32 19.33
CA THR A 81 4.99 -10.60 20.69
C THR A 81 3.49 -10.34 20.80
N GLN A 82 2.89 -10.72 21.92
CA GLN A 82 1.49 -10.35 22.16
C GLN A 82 1.39 -8.83 22.37
N GLY A 83 1.09 -8.11 21.29
CA GLY A 83 0.88 -6.67 21.26
C GLY A 83 -0.44 -6.25 20.61
N THR A 84 -0.61 -4.95 20.36
CA THR A 84 -1.82 -4.37 19.72
C THR A 84 -2.09 -4.93 18.31
N PHE A 85 -1.09 -5.56 17.69
CA PHE A 85 -1.15 -6.21 16.39
C PHE A 85 -0.78 -7.69 16.51
N SER A 86 -1.25 -8.40 17.54
CA SER A 86 -0.87 -9.79 17.85
C SER A 86 -1.21 -10.83 16.75
N GLY A 87 -1.67 -10.42 15.58
CA GLY A 87 -2.04 -11.29 14.47
C GLY A 87 -3.28 -12.15 14.76
N THR A 88 -4.05 -11.79 15.79
CA THR A 88 -5.24 -12.53 16.20
C THR A 88 -6.50 -12.06 15.46
N ASP A 89 -6.51 -10.83 14.92
CA ASP A 89 -7.50 -10.43 13.90
C ASP A 89 -6.88 -10.75 12.53
N PRO A 90 -7.58 -11.48 11.64
CA PRO A 90 -7.12 -11.74 10.28
C PRO A 90 -6.82 -10.46 9.46
N ARG A 91 -7.14 -9.26 9.95
CA ARG A 91 -6.85 -7.97 9.31
C ARG A 91 -5.71 -7.18 9.95
N ASP A 92 -5.01 -7.75 10.92
CA ASP A 92 -3.81 -7.12 11.46
C ASP A 92 -2.75 -7.07 10.34
N TYR A 93 -2.38 -5.85 9.95
CA TYR A 93 -1.29 -5.62 8.98
C TYR A 93 0.03 -5.58 9.75
N MET A 94 0.97 -6.41 9.33
CA MET A 94 2.30 -6.39 9.92
C MET A 94 3.11 -5.24 9.34
N GLY A 95 3.35 -4.23 10.19
CA GLY A 95 4.28 -3.14 9.94
C GLY A 95 3.65 -1.88 9.35
N TRP A 96 4.50 -0.92 9.03
CA TRP A 96 4.17 0.33 8.36
C TRP A 96 5.46 0.90 7.75
N ASN A 97 5.35 1.92 6.89
CA ASN A 97 6.52 2.62 6.33
C ASN A 97 6.39 4.12 6.62
N GLU A 98 7.49 4.75 7.05
CA GLU A 98 7.62 6.21 7.09
C GLU A 98 8.32 6.67 5.81
N ILE A 99 7.66 7.58 5.10
CA ILE A 99 8.25 8.26 3.95
C ILE A 99 8.21 9.74 4.28
N PRO A 100 9.36 10.37 4.60
CA PRO A 100 9.37 11.79 4.91
C PRO A 100 9.02 12.59 3.66
N VAL A 101 7.91 13.31 3.73
CA VAL A 101 7.42 14.16 2.65
C VAL A 101 6.80 15.41 3.24
N THR A 102 6.97 16.56 2.57
CA THR A 102 6.37 17.80 3.06
C THR A 102 4.86 17.75 2.89
N ARG A 103 4.14 18.32 3.86
CA ARG A 103 2.67 18.44 3.79
C ARG A 103 2.22 19.14 2.52
N THR A 104 2.95 20.17 2.08
CA THR A 104 2.65 20.92 0.86
C THR A 104 2.75 20.04 -0.38
N SER A 105 3.74 19.16 -0.47
CA SER A 105 3.86 18.22 -1.59
C SER A 105 2.74 17.17 -1.59
N VAL A 106 2.39 16.61 -0.43
CA VAL A 106 1.32 15.59 -0.33
C VAL A 106 -0.04 16.17 -0.62
N MET A 107 -0.32 17.40 -0.17
CA MET A 107 -1.63 18.03 -0.32
C MET A 107 -1.79 18.79 -1.64
N ASP A 108 -0.76 18.80 -2.50
CA ASP A 108 -0.83 19.40 -3.83
C ASP A 108 -1.35 18.37 -4.84
N PRO A 109 -2.58 18.53 -5.34
CA PRO A 109 -3.20 17.55 -6.23
C PRO A 109 -2.56 17.53 -7.63
N THR A 110 -1.68 18.48 -7.94
CA THR A 110 -0.89 18.43 -9.17
C THR A 110 0.19 17.34 -9.14
N ASN A 111 0.49 16.79 -7.96
CA ASN A 111 1.41 15.66 -7.75
C ASN A 111 0.70 14.29 -7.74
N TRP A 112 -0.63 14.23 -7.91
CA TRP A 112 -1.39 12.98 -7.78
C TRP A 112 -1.71 12.36 -9.12
N ASP A 113 -1.31 11.10 -9.33
CA ASP A 113 -1.54 10.41 -10.59
C ASP A 113 -2.96 9.89 -10.80
N GLY A 114 -3.70 9.72 -9.71
CA GLY A 114 -5.07 9.26 -9.74
C GLY A 114 -5.69 9.18 -8.35
N PHE A 115 -6.96 8.83 -8.34
CA PHE A 115 -7.80 8.70 -7.16
C PHE A 115 -8.12 7.23 -6.91
N VAL A 116 -7.91 6.75 -5.70
CA VAL A 116 -8.17 5.34 -5.35
C VAL A 116 -9.45 5.23 -4.53
N ILE A 117 -10.40 4.43 -4.99
CA ILE A 117 -11.57 4.02 -4.22
C ILE A 117 -11.26 2.67 -3.57
N LYS A 118 -10.96 2.67 -2.28
CA LYS A 118 -10.78 1.43 -1.51
C LYS A 118 -12.14 0.89 -1.04
N LEU A 119 -12.47 -0.32 -1.45
CA LEU A 119 -13.65 -1.04 -0.97
C LEU A 119 -13.40 -1.67 0.40
N PRO A 120 -14.44 -1.83 1.23
CA PRO A 120 -14.37 -2.73 2.39
C PRO A 120 -13.98 -4.14 1.98
N ALA A 121 -13.21 -4.83 2.82
CA ALA A 121 -12.82 -6.22 2.56
C ALA A 121 -14.02 -7.18 2.65
N ASN A 122 -14.07 -8.16 1.75
CA ASN A 122 -15.15 -9.16 1.66
C ASN A 122 -16.54 -8.52 1.60
N LEU A 123 -16.66 -7.45 0.82
CA LEU A 123 -17.88 -6.66 0.69
C LEU A 123 -19.04 -7.48 0.12
N CYS A 124 -18.80 -8.33 -0.88
CA CYS A 124 -19.83 -9.18 -1.49
C CYS A 124 -20.05 -10.50 -0.73
N GLY A 125 -19.19 -10.83 0.25
CA GLY A 125 -19.32 -12.01 1.10
C GLY A 125 -18.63 -13.30 0.61
N ASN A 126 -17.93 -13.27 -0.53
CA ASN A 126 -17.27 -14.44 -1.12
C ASN A 126 -15.74 -14.40 -1.05
N GLY A 127 -15.19 -13.91 0.06
CA GLY A 127 -13.73 -13.80 0.28
C GLY A 127 -13.08 -12.60 -0.41
N GLY A 128 -13.87 -11.67 -0.97
CA GLY A 128 -13.43 -10.36 -1.47
C GLY A 128 -12.83 -10.34 -2.89
N GLY A 129 -12.56 -11.51 -3.48
CA GLY A 129 -12.03 -11.63 -4.84
C GLY A 129 -13.01 -11.20 -5.94
N ASP A 130 -14.28 -11.00 -5.60
CA ASP A 130 -15.36 -10.55 -6.44
C ASP A 130 -15.98 -9.24 -5.93
N ASP A 131 -15.25 -8.49 -5.09
CA ASP A 131 -15.74 -7.20 -4.61
C ASP A 131 -15.79 -6.15 -5.74
N PHE A 132 -16.96 -5.54 -5.89
CA PHE A 132 -17.27 -4.43 -6.80
C PHE A 132 -18.02 -3.32 -6.05
N ILE A 133 -17.99 -2.08 -6.54
CA ILE A 133 -18.73 -0.97 -5.93
C ILE A 133 -20.22 -1.30 -5.76
N THR A 134 -20.81 -2.06 -6.69
CA THR A 134 -22.24 -2.43 -6.66
C THR A 134 -22.64 -3.31 -5.49
N CYS A 135 -21.70 -3.96 -4.81
CA CYS A 135 -21.97 -4.69 -3.57
C CYS A 135 -22.19 -3.77 -2.35
N LEU A 136 -21.88 -2.47 -2.47
CA LEU A 136 -22.21 -1.50 -1.42
C LEU A 136 -23.73 -1.33 -1.29
N GLY A 137 -24.23 -1.30 -0.05
CA GLY A 137 -25.62 -0.94 0.20
C GLY A 137 -25.95 0.47 -0.28
N THR A 138 -27.22 0.74 -0.62
CA THR A 138 -27.68 2.02 -1.21
C THR A 138 -27.21 3.27 -0.46
N ARG A 139 -27.20 3.22 0.88
CA ARG A 139 -26.71 4.34 1.71
C ARG A 139 -25.21 4.61 1.48
N MET A 140 -24.42 3.55 1.31
CA MET A 140 -22.99 3.64 1.11
C MET A 140 -22.65 4.09 -0.32
N LEU A 141 -23.43 3.67 -1.32
CA LEU A 141 -23.33 4.19 -2.69
C LEU A 141 -23.56 5.71 -2.73
N LYS A 142 -24.61 6.21 -2.07
CA LYS A 142 -24.87 7.67 -1.96
C LYS A 142 -23.74 8.39 -1.23
N ARG A 143 -23.17 7.76 -0.19
CA ARG A 143 -22.03 8.32 0.56
C ARG A 143 -20.77 8.37 -0.32
N LEU A 144 -20.48 7.34 -1.11
CA LEU A 144 -19.35 7.32 -2.05
C LEU A 144 -19.45 8.49 -3.02
N GLU A 145 -20.60 8.67 -3.66
CA GLU A 145 -20.86 9.79 -4.58
C GLU A 145 -20.66 11.15 -3.91
N THR A 146 -21.14 11.30 -2.66
CA THR A 146 -20.93 12.53 -1.85
C THR A 146 -19.44 12.76 -1.55
N LEU A 147 -18.68 11.71 -1.27
CA LEU A 147 -17.25 11.81 -1.01
C LEU A 147 -16.49 12.23 -2.27
N ILE A 148 -16.81 11.65 -3.43
CA ILE A 148 -16.25 12.08 -4.73
C ILE A 148 -16.53 13.57 -4.95
N GLY A 149 -17.78 14.00 -4.74
CA GLY A 149 -18.16 15.41 -4.85
C GLY A 149 -17.31 16.34 -3.98
N ARG A 150 -16.98 15.96 -2.75
CA ARG A 150 -16.08 16.76 -1.90
C ARG A 150 -14.68 16.89 -2.47
N TYR A 151 -14.14 15.86 -3.13
CA TYR A 151 -12.82 15.97 -3.77
C TYR A 151 -12.88 16.90 -4.98
N VAL A 152 -13.98 16.87 -5.74
CA VAL A 152 -14.21 17.80 -6.85
C VAL A 152 -14.36 19.25 -6.34
N ASP A 153 -15.22 19.47 -5.34
CA ASP A 153 -15.48 20.80 -4.78
C ASP A 153 -14.22 21.46 -4.18
N ASN A 154 -13.30 20.65 -3.64
CA ASN A 154 -12.03 21.12 -3.10
C ASN A 154 -10.92 21.28 -4.16
N GLY A 155 -11.19 20.99 -5.43
CA GLY A 155 -10.20 21.06 -6.50
C GLY A 155 -9.13 19.96 -6.42
N TYR A 156 -9.42 18.86 -5.73
CA TYR A 156 -8.52 17.71 -5.59
C TYR A 156 -8.73 16.66 -6.69
N LEU A 157 -9.90 16.67 -7.33
CA LEU A 157 -10.27 15.79 -8.43
C LEU A 157 -10.95 16.64 -9.51
N MET A 158 -10.63 16.40 -10.78
CA MET A 158 -11.27 17.10 -11.88
C MET A 158 -12.06 16.11 -12.73
N SER A 159 -13.38 16.08 -12.58
CA SER A 159 -14.25 15.12 -13.27
C SER A 159 -14.23 15.28 -14.80
N GLY A 160 -14.51 14.19 -15.51
CA GLY A 160 -14.63 14.16 -16.97
C GLY A 160 -13.50 13.39 -17.63
N GLU A 161 -13.80 12.65 -18.69
CA GLU A 161 -12.83 11.82 -19.44
C GLU A 161 -11.69 12.69 -20.03
N ASP A 162 -12.03 13.87 -20.54
CA ASP A 162 -11.06 14.84 -21.08
C ASP A 162 -10.04 15.32 -20.03
N ASN A 163 -10.35 15.16 -18.73
CA ASN A 163 -9.48 15.53 -17.62
C ASN A 163 -8.70 14.36 -17.04
N ALA A 164 -8.80 13.14 -17.59
CA ALA A 164 -8.17 11.94 -17.00
C ALA A 164 -6.66 12.11 -16.80
N ALA A 165 -5.97 12.59 -17.84
CA ALA A 165 -4.53 12.83 -17.80
C ALA A 165 -4.13 14.20 -17.20
N SER A 166 -5.08 15.04 -16.79
CA SER A 166 -4.80 16.33 -16.12
C SER A 166 -4.30 16.12 -14.70
N ARG A 167 -3.79 17.19 -14.07
CA ARG A 167 -3.29 17.18 -12.68
C ARG A 167 -3.75 18.45 -11.96
N PRO A 168 -4.78 18.38 -11.08
CA PRO A 168 -5.63 17.22 -10.77
C PRO A 168 -6.33 16.66 -12.02
N GLY A 169 -6.49 15.34 -12.05
CA GLY A 169 -7.19 14.64 -13.13
C GLY A 169 -8.41 13.85 -12.66
N SER A 170 -8.94 13.00 -13.52
CA SER A 170 -10.05 12.08 -13.21
C SER A 170 -9.66 10.60 -13.16
N TYR A 171 -8.39 10.23 -13.40
CA TYR A 171 -7.97 8.83 -13.31
C TYR A 171 -8.37 8.24 -11.96
N ALA A 172 -9.13 7.16 -12.00
CA ALA A 172 -9.67 6.50 -10.83
C ALA A 172 -9.52 4.98 -10.93
N VAL A 173 -8.98 4.39 -9.87
CA VAL A 173 -8.87 2.94 -9.73
C VAL A 173 -9.60 2.47 -8.49
N VAL A 174 -10.18 1.27 -8.56
CA VAL A 174 -10.81 0.64 -7.41
C VAL A 174 -9.84 -0.37 -6.82
N ALA A 175 -9.72 -0.36 -5.50
CA ALA A 175 -8.91 -1.31 -4.75
C ALA A 175 -9.82 -2.19 -3.89
N ARG A 176 -9.73 -3.51 -4.08
CA ARG A 176 -10.37 -4.51 -3.22
C ARG A 176 -9.34 -5.34 -2.47
N GLU A 177 -9.78 -5.95 -1.40
CA GLU A 177 -8.99 -6.90 -0.61
C GLU A 177 -9.64 -8.29 -0.72
N TRP A 178 -8.83 -9.30 -1.03
CA TRP A 178 -9.29 -10.69 -1.15
C TRP A 178 -8.43 -11.64 -0.33
N GLN A 179 -9.03 -12.72 0.16
CA GLN A 179 -8.37 -13.72 0.99
C GLN A 179 -8.07 -14.99 0.19
N ASP A 180 -6.83 -15.49 0.28
CA ASP A 180 -6.46 -16.78 -0.31
C ASP A 180 -6.92 -17.98 0.55
N GLY A 181 -6.70 -19.20 0.05
CA GLY A 181 -7.03 -20.44 0.78
C GLY A 181 -6.22 -20.67 2.05
N SER A 182 -5.15 -19.91 2.27
CA SER A 182 -4.30 -19.94 3.47
C SER A 182 -4.69 -18.87 4.49
N GLY A 183 -5.69 -18.04 4.19
CA GLY A 183 -6.17 -16.98 5.08
C GLY A 183 -5.44 -15.64 4.90
N ASN A 184 -4.51 -15.53 3.95
CA ASN A 184 -3.75 -14.31 3.69
C ASN A 184 -4.58 -13.31 2.88
N TRP A 185 -4.49 -12.03 3.23
CA TRP A 185 -5.17 -10.95 2.49
C TRP A 185 -4.26 -10.29 1.48
N PHE A 186 -4.78 -10.06 0.28
CA PHE A 186 -4.11 -9.42 -0.84
C PHE A 186 -4.93 -8.25 -1.35
N ARG A 187 -4.25 -7.24 -1.90
CA ARG A 187 -4.90 -6.11 -2.58
C ARG A 187 -4.89 -6.33 -4.08
N TRP A 188 -6.00 -5.99 -4.73
CA TRP A 188 -6.14 -6.00 -6.17
C TRP A 188 -6.68 -4.66 -6.64
N PHE A 189 -5.96 -4.01 -7.56
CA PHE A 189 -6.38 -2.80 -8.22
C PHE A 189 -7.03 -3.15 -9.56
N PHE A 190 -8.21 -2.58 -9.82
CA PHE A 190 -8.96 -2.85 -11.03
C PHE A 190 -9.76 -1.62 -11.47
N CYS A 191 -10.30 -1.71 -12.67
CA CYS A 191 -11.16 -0.71 -13.25
C CYS A 191 -12.58 -1.28 -13.35
N GLU A 192 -13.58 -0.46 -13.07
CA GLU A 192 -14.97 -0.81 -13.28
C GLU A 192 -15.76 0.42 -13.73
N SER A 193 -16.84 0.19 -14.46
CA SER A 193 -17.85 1.21 -14.73
C SER A 193 -18.91 1.16 -13.65
N TRP A 194 -19.27 2.32 -13.12
CA TRP A 194 -20.27 2.45 -12.06
C TRP A 194 -21.03 3.76 -12.21
N ASP A 195 -22.33 3.75 -11.98
CA ASP A 195 -23.17 4.95 -11.95
C ASP A 195 -23.63 5.25 -10.53
N GLY A 196 -23.37 6.49 -10.10
CA GLY A 196 -23.82 7.00 -8.83
C GLY A 196 -25.35 7.03 -8.74
N PRO A 197 -25.94 6.69 -7.58
CA PRO A 197 -27.39 6.61 -7.43
C PRO A 197 -28.11 7.96 -7.57
N ASN A 198 -27.40 9.10 -7.46
CA ASN A 198 -27.99 10.41 -7.70
C ASN A 198 -27.63 10.99 -9.10
N ASN A 199 -26.95 10.22 -9.95
CA ASN A 199 -26.48 10.64 -11.28
C ASN A 199 -25.59 11.90 -11.27
N LEU A 200 -24.84 12.13 -10.18
CA LEU A 200 -23.89 13.25 -10.08
C LEU A 200 -22.49 12.80 -10.52
N TYR A 201 -22.05 11.63 -10.07
CA TYR A 201 -20.74 11.09 -10.39
C TYR A 201 -20.82 9.59 -10.70
N GLY A 202 -19.87 9.12 -11.50
CA GLY A 202 -19.72 7.71 -11.85
C GLY A 202 -18.29 7.42 -12.28
N LEU A 203 -17.97 6.13 -12.38
CA LEU A 203 -16.73 5.65 -12.98
C LEU A 203 -17.01 5.18 -14.41
N ARG A 204 -16.04 5.40 -15.28
CA ARG A 204 -16.06 4.94 -16.67
C ARG A 204 -14.79 4.15 -16.92
N PHE A 205 -14.98 2.87 -17.21
CA PHE A 205 -13.92 2.03 -17.72
C PHE A 205 -13.98 2.00 -19.24
N VAL A 206 -12.88 2.37 -19.88
CA VAL A 206 -12.71 2.26 -21.33
C VAL A 206 -11.56 1.30 -21.61
N GLU A 207 -11.87 0.17 -22.26
CA GLU A 207 -10.85 -0.79 -22.64
C GLU A 207 -9.86 -0.20 -23.63
N LYS A 208 -8.60 -0.67 -23.53
CA LYS A 208 -7.61 -0.41 -24.57
C LYS A 208 -8.01 -1.14 -25.84
N THR A 209 -8.04 -0.40 -26.94
CA THR A 209 -8.29 -0.94 -28.28
C THR A 209 -7.15 -0.51 -29.21
N PRO A 210 -7.05 -1.07 -30.43
CA PRO A 210 -6.05 -0.59 -31.40
C PRO A 210 -6.17 0.90 -31.73
N THR A 211 -7.35 1.49 -31.59
CA THR A 211 -7.62 2.92 -31.84
C THR A 211 -7.66 3.76 -30.56
N ASN A 212 -7.81 3.14 -29.39
CA ASN A 212 -7.69 3.77 -28.08
C ASN A 212 -6.59 3.05 -27.28
N THR A 213 -5.33 3.43 -27.51
CA THR A 213 -4.17 2.74 -26.93
C THR A 213 -3.97 3.02 -25.45
N LEU A 214 -4.61 4.06 -24.92
CA LEU A 214 -4.50 4.46 -23.52
C LEU A 214 -5.57 3.80 -22.65
N GLY A 215 -6.79 3.58 -23.19
CA GLY A 215 -7.94 3.21 -22.39
C GLY A 215 -8.25 4.29 -21.33
N CYS A 216 -9.11 3.99 -20.38
CA CYS A 216 -9.32 4.85 -19.22
C CYS A 216 -9.74 4.03 -18.01
N CYS A 217 -9.02 4.29 -16.91
CA CYS A 217 -9.40 4.06 -15.53
C CYS A 217 -8.93 5.31 -14.79
#